data_AF-A0AAW0YEH5-F1
#
_entry.id   AF-A0AAW0YEH5-F1
#
_cell.length_a   1.000
_cell.length_b   1.000
_cell.length_c   1.000
_cell.angle_alpha   90.00
_cell.angle_beta   90.00
_cell.angle_gamma   90.00
#
_symmetry.space_group_name_H-M   'P 1'
#
loop_
_entity.id
_entity.type
_entity.pdbx_description
1 polymer ?
#
loop_
_entity_poly.entity_id
_entity_poly.type
_entity_poly.pdbx_seq_one_letter_code
_entity_poly.pdbx_strand_id
1 'polypeptide(L)'
;MMFTSARPMGHFSSPQVKMAGSSLSSVQMDLERVKRMPLIGAEMYLDVLNRLLEPLAVIHGPMGLRVWLREVQYFMGTLKTRSFQGMPLTPRERQVTLWYSARWRELRGGPSDMGRPEAQIVLISLAELSMF
;
A
#
# COMPACT_ATOMS: atom_id res chain seq x y z
N MET A 1 -19.13 -30.49 23.50
CA MET A 1 -18.41 -29.78 22.43
C MET A 1 -19.32 -29.72 21.22
N MET A 2 -19.77 -28.53 20.80
CA MET A 2 -20.44 -28.33 19.51
C MET A 2 -19.78 -27.15 18.82
N PHE A 3 -19.10 -27.43 17.71
CA PHE A 3 -18.41 -26.45 16.90
C PHE A 3 -19.41 -25.52 16.23
N THR A 4 -19.28 -24.23 16.48
CA THR A 4 -20.03 -23.16 15.82
C THR A 4 -19.58 -22.98 14.37
N SER A 5 -20.56 -22.73 13.52
CA SER A 5 -20.52 -22.57 12.07
C SER A 5 -19.30 -21.86 11.47
N ALA A 6 -18.68 -22.48 10.47
CA ALA A 6 -17.95 -21.76 9.45
C ALA A 6 -18.96 -20.89 8.66
N ARG A 7 -18.95 -19.58 8.86
CA ARG A 7 -19.67 -18.66 7.97
C ARG A 7 -18.93 -18.64 6.62
N PRO A 8 -19.60 -18.84 5.48
CA PRO A 8 -18.97 -18.65 4.18
C PRO A 8 -18.57 -17.18 4.05
N MET A 9 -17.37 -16.94 3.51
CA MET A 9 -16.86 -15.61 3.21
C MET A 9 -17.92 -14.79 2.47
N GLY A 10 -18.14 -13.54 2.91
CA GLY A 10 -19.11 -12.66 2.27
C GLY A 10 -18.85 -12.58 0.77
N HIS A 11 -19.80 -13.04 -0.04
CA HIS A 11 -19.75 -12.89 -1.48
C HIS A 11 -19.83 -11.40 -1.80
N PHE A 12 -18.72 -10.80 -2.28
CA PHE A 12 -18.79 -9.47 -2.89
C PHE A 12 -19.78 -9.53 -4.06
N SER A 13 -20.71 -8.59 -4.08
CA SER A 13 -21.73 -8.54 -5.13
C SER A 13 -21.09 -8.20 -6.49
N SER A 14 -21.67 -8.70 -7.58
CA SER A 14 -21.15 -8.44 -8.94
C SER A 14 -21.04 -6.93 -9.28
N PRO A 15 -21.89 -6.01 -8.77
CA PRO A 15 -21.67 -4.57 -8.92
C PRO A 15 -20.46 -4.04 -8.15
N GLN A 16 -20.19 -4.55 -6.94
CA GLN A 16 -19.02 -4.16 -6.14
C GLN A 16 -17.71 -4.53 -6.83
N VAL A 17 -17.65 -5.73 -7.43
CA VAL A 17 -16.48 -6.17 -8.19
C VAL A 17 -16.26 -5.31 -9.44
N LYS A 18 -17.34 -4.94 -10.16
CA LYS A 18 -17.24 -4.04 -11.32
C LYS A 18 -16.76 -2.64 -10.94
N MET A 19 -17.30 -2.06 -9.87
CA MET A 19 -16.88 -0.74 -9.39
C MET A 19 -15.43 -0.75 -8.89
N ALA A 20 -15.03 -1.80 -8.15
CA ALA A 20 -13.64 -1.99 -7.76
C ALA A 20 -12.74 -2.10 -8.98
N GLY A 21 -13.17 -2.81 -10.04
CA GLY A 21 -12.46 -2.91 -11.31
C GLY A 21 -12.17 -1.55 -11.94
N SER A 22 -13.20 -0.71 -12.08
CA SER A 22 -13.02 0.66 -12.60
C SER A 22 -12.12 1.53 -11.70
N SER A 23 -12.26 1.39 -10.38
CA SER A 23 -11.42 2.10 -9.42
C SER A 23 -9.96 1.66 -9.53
N LEU A 24 -9.70 0.35 -9.67
CA LEU A 24 -8.35 -0.19 -9.82
C LEU A 24 -7.69 0.36 -11.09
N SER A 25 -8.38 0.35 -12.22
CA SER A 25 -7.84 0.89 -13.47
C SER A 25 -7.51 2.39 -13.35
N SER A 26 -8.38 3.17 -12.71
CA SER A 26 -8.12 4.60 -12.47
C SER A 26 -6.88 4.82 -11.60
N VAL A 27 -6.76 4.10 -10.49
CA VAL A 27 -5.64 4.26 -9.55
C VAL A 27 -4.34 3.74 -10.16
N GLN A 28 -4.38 2.69 -10.99
CA GLN A 28 -3.21 2.21 -11.74
C GLN A 28 -2.72 3.24 -12.77
N MET A 29 -3.63 3.94 -13.46
CA MET A 29 -3.23 5.05 -14.34
C MET A 29 -2.58 6.19 -13.58
N ASP A 30 -3.12 6.54 -12.40
CA ASP A 30 -2.50 7.53 -11.52
C ASP A 30 -1.10 7.08 -11.08
N LEU A 31 -0.95 5.83 -10.65
CA LEU A 31 0.32 5.25 -10.25
C LEU A 31 1.38 5.33 -11.34
N GLU A 32 1.04 4.93 -12.56
CA GLU A 32 1.95 5.00 -13.70
C GLU A 32 2.29 6.44 -14.09
N ARG A 33 1.34 7.38 -13.92
CA ARG A 33 1.61 8.82 -14.10
C ARG A 33 2.64 9.32 -13.09
N VAL A 34 2.47 9.00 -11.81
CA VAL A 34 3.41 9.43 -10.75
C VAL A 34 4.79 8.81 -10.96
N LYS A 35 4.88 7.53 -11.36
CA LYS A 35 6.17 6.85 -11.64
C LYS A 35 6.97 7.51 -12.76
N ARG A 36 6.30 8.15 -13.73
CA ARG A 36 6.95 8.83 -14.87
C ARG A 36 7.40 10.25 -14.54
N MET A 37 7.11 10.77 -13.36
CA MET A 37 7.56 12.10 -12.98
C MET A 37 9.08 12.14 -12.78
N PRO A 38 9.76 13.24 -13.16
CA PRO A 38 11.21 13.36 -12.99
C PRO A 38 11.68 13.18 -11.54
N LEU A 39 10.81 13.54 -10.59
CA LEU A 39 11.02 13.34 -9.17
C LEU A 39 9.72 12.80 -8.56
N ILE A 40 9.81 11.66 -7.87
CA ILE A 40 8.66 11.11 -7.14
C ILE A 40 8.45 11.91 -5.85
N GLY A 41 7.30 12.58 -5.76
CA GLY A 41 6.85 13.24 -4.54
C GLY A 41 6.23 12.21 -3.58
N ALA A 42 6.76 12.14 -2.35
CA ALA A 42 6.37 11.11 -1.39
C ALA A 42 4.87 11.14 -1.06
N GLU A 43 4.32 12.33 -0.81
CA GLU A 43 2.92 12.51 -0.41
C GLU A 43 1.94 11.99 -1.46
N MET A 44 2.15 12.36 -2.72
CA MET A 44 1.29 11.95 -3.82
C MET A 44 1.41 10.45 -4.12
N TYR A 45 2.63 9.88 -4.05
CA TYR A 45 2.82 8.45 -4.27
C TYR A 45 2.16 7.62 -3.16
N LEU A 46 2.31 8.02 -1.89
CA LEU A 46 1.70 7.35 -0.74
C LEU A 46 0.18 7.44 -0.77
N ASP A 47 -0.39 8.55 -1.22
CA ASP A 47 -1.84 8.67 -1.41
C ASP A 47 -2.36 7.69 -2.48
N VAL A 48 -1.67 7.58 -3.62
CA VAL A 48 -2.01 6.59 -4.66
C VAL A 48 -1.90 5.17 -4.12
N LEU A 49 -0.84 4.84 -3.37
CA LEU A 49 -0.69 3.54 -2.72
C LEU A 49 -1.83 3.25 -1.75
N ASN A 50 -2.29 4.25 -1.00
CA ASN A 50 -3.40 4.09 -0.07
C ASN A 50 -4.72 3.82 -0.79
N ARG A 51 -4.99 4.54 -1.89
CA ARG A 51 -6.17 4.33 -2.75
C ARG A 51 -6.13 2.98 -3.50
N LEU A 52 -4.95 2.42 -3.71
CA LEU A 52 -4.76 1.16 -4.43
C LEU A 52 -5.12 -0.09 -3.59
N LEU A 53 -5.04 0.01 -2.25
CA LEU A 53 -5.13 -1.13 -1.35
C LEU A 53 -6.51 -1.82 -1.38
N GLU A 54 -7.59 -1.04 -1.28
CA GLU A 54 -8.96 -1.56 -1.24
C GLU A 54 -9.38 -2.20 -2.58
N PRO A 55 -9.22 -1.55 -3.76
CA PRO A 55 -9.57 -2.18 -5.04
C PRO A 55 -8.78 -3.47 -5.31
N LEU A 56 -7.50 -3.52 -4.93
CA LEU A 56 -6.68 -4.72 -5.05
C LEU A 56 -7.19 -5.86 -4.15
N ALA A 57 -7.57 -5.54 -2.91
CA ALA A 57 -8.12 -6.52 -1.99
C ALA A 57 -9.46 -7.09 -2.50
N VAL A 58 -10.34 -6.25 -3.06
CA VAL A 58 -11.64 -6.68 -3.59
C VAL A 58 -11.48 -7.55 -4.85
N ILE A 59 -10.57 -7.22 -5.76
CA ILE A 59 -10.43 -7.92 -7.05
C ILE A 59 -9.55 -9.17 -6.94
N HIS A 60 -8.44 -9.08 -6.20
CA HIS A 60 -7.41 -10.12 -6.15
C HIS A 60 -7.32 -10.82 -4.80
N GLY A 61 -8.15 -10.44 -3.82
CA GLY A 61 -8.13 -11.02 -2.48
C GLY A 61 -6.73 -10.90 -1.85
N PRO A 62 -6.23 -11.96 -1.20
CA PRO A 62 -4.90 -11.98 -0.58
C PRO A 62 -3.74 -11.72 -1.55
N MET A 63 -3.91 -11.97 -2.85
CA MET A 63 -2.86 -11.67 -3.86
C MET A 63 -2.72 -10.17 -4.13
N GLY A 64 -3.76 -9.38 -3.86
CA GLY A 64 -3.72 -7.92 -3.98
C GLY A 64 -2.65 -7.29 -3.09
N LEU A 65 -2.46 -7.85 -1.88
CA LEU A 65 -1.40 -7.39 -0.96
C LEU A 65 0.01 -7.55 -1.55
N ARG A 66 0.27 -8.62 -2.30
CA ARG A 66 1.59 -8.84 -2.92
C ARG A 66 1.89 -7.77 -3.97
N VAL A 67 0.88 -7.42 -4.77
CA VAL A 67 0.99 -6.36 -5.77
C VAL A 67 1.25 -5.03 -5.08
N TRP A 68 0.47 -4.72 -4.04
CA TRP A 68 0.65 -3.49 -3.27
C TRP A 68 2.03 -3.39 -2.61
N LEU A 69 2.51 -4.46 -1.96
CA LEU A 69 3.84 -4.48 -1.32
C LEU A 69 4.98 -4.27 -2.32
N ARG A 70 4.85 -4.78 -3.55
CA ARG A 70 5.83 -4.54 -4.61
C ARG A 70 5.94 -3.05 -4.95
N GLU A 71 4.80 -2.35 -4.99
CA GLU A 71 4.77 -0.91 -5.25
C GLU A 71 5.35 -0.10 -4.08
N VAL A 72 5.10 -0.52 -2.84
CA VAL A 72 5.76 0.07 -1.65
C VAL A 72 7.29 -0.11 -1.73
N GLN A 73 7.76 -1.31 -2.07
CA GLN A 73 9.20 -1.58 -2.23
C GLN A 73 9.84 -0.77 -3.36
N TYR A 74 9.15 -0.61 -4.49
CA TYR A 74 9.58 0.26 -5.57
C TYR A 74 9.76 1.70 -5.08
N PHE A 75 8.74 2.24 -4.41
CA PHE A 75 8.77 3.58 -3.85
C PHE A 75 9.94 3.80 -2.90
N MET A 76 10.15 2.87 -1.97
CA MET A 76 11.30 2.90 -1.05
C MET A 76 12.64 2.91 -1.80
N GLY A 77 12.77 2.11 -2.86
CA GLY A 77 13.96 2.09 -3.72
C GLY A 77 14.22 3.43 -4.40
N THR A 78 13.16 4.10 -4.87
CA THR A 78 13.27 5.44 -5.46
C THR A 78 13.68 6.49 -4.42
N LEU A 79 13.06 6.49 -3.23
CA LEU A 79 13.43 7.43 -2.16
C LEU A 79 14.88 7.23 -1.70
N LYS A 80 15.33 5.98 -1.59
CA LYS A 80 16.71 5.65 -1.22
C LYS A 80 17.70 6.15 -2.28
N THR A 81 17.42 5.91 -3.56
CA THR A 81 18.25 6.41 -4.67
C THR A 81 18.33 7.94 -4.65
N ARG A 82 17.19 8.61 -4.46
CA ARG A 82 17.10 10.08 -4.37
C ARG A 82 17.92 10.62 -3.18
N SER A 83 17.86 9.96 -2.03
CA SER A 83 18.67 10.31 -0.85
C SER A 83 20.17 10.21 -1.13
N PHE A 84 20.62 9.14 -1.78
CA PHE A 84 22.04 8.99 -2.19
C PHE A 84 22.51 9.99 -3.25
N GLN A 85 21.59 10.57 -4.02
CA GLN A 85 21.88 11.66 -4.97
C GLN A 85 21.97 13.03 -4.28
N GLY A 86 21.92 13.09 -2.94
CA GLY A 86 22.00 14.33 -2.17
C GLY A 86 20.67 15.09 -2.09
N MET A 87 19.55 14.44 -2.40
CA MET A 87 18.20 15.02 -2.30
C MET A 87 17.40 14.32 -1.19
N PRO A 88 17.69 14.57 0.09
CA PRO A 88 16.99 13.91 1.20
C PRO A 88 15.50 14.25 1.23
N LEU A 89 14.76 13.52 2.05
CA LEU A 89 13.34 13.80 2.29
C LEU A 89 13.17 15.14 3.01
N THR A 90 12.23 15.95 2.53
CA THR A 90 11.80 17.15 3.23
C THR A 90 11.10 16.80 4.55
N PRO A 91 11.03 17.71 5.54
CA PRO A 91 10.33 17.44 6.81
C PRO A 91 8.88 16.98 6.62
N ARG A 92 8.18 17.56 5.63
CA ARG A 92 6.81 17.15 5.27
C ARG A 92 6.78 15.71 4.75
N GLU A 93 7.68 15.35 3.83
CA GLU A 93 7.78 14.00 3.27
C GLU A 93 8.08 12.95 4.35
N ARG A 94 8.95 13.27 5.32
CA ARG A 94 9.22 12.39 6.47
C ARG A 94 7.97 12.17 7.31
N GLN A 95 7.27 13.26 7.64
CA GLN A 95 6.04 13.20 8.45
C GLN A 95 4.97 12.34 7.78
N VAL A 96 4.69 12.54 6.49
CA VAL A 96 3.67 11.75 5.79
C VAL A 96 4.09 10.29 5.64
N THR A 97 5.38 10.02 5.38
CA THR A 97 5.91 8.64 5.30
C THR A 97 5.73 7.90 6.63
N LEU A 98 6.08 8.54 7.74
CA LEU A 98 5.88 7.99 9.08
C LEU A 98 4.39 7.73 9.36
N TRP A 99 3.54 8.70 9.06
CA TRP A 99 2.09 8.58 9.27
C TRP A 99 1.48 7.43 8.47
N TYR A 100 1.76 7.30 7.18
CA TYR A 100 1.26 6.20 6.36
C TYR A 100 1.78 4.84 6.84
N SER A 101 3.06 4.75 7.23
CA SER A 101 3.64 3.51 7.76
C SER A 101 2.95 3.06 9.07
N ALA A 102 2.61 3.99 9.96
CA ALA A 102 1.86 3.71 11.17
C ALA A 102 0.41 3.32 10.86
N ARG A 103 -0.27 4.13 10.05
CA ARG A 103 -1.67 3.90 9.66
C ARG A 103 -1.88 2.55 8.98
N TRP A 104 -1.01 2.15 8.06
CA TRP A 104 -1.14 0.86 7.39
C TRP A 104 -0.90 -0.34 8.32
N ARG A 105 -0.08 -0.18 9.37
CA ARG A 105 0.06 -1.18 10.43
C ARG A 105 -1.20 -1.29 11.30
N GLU A 106 -1.89 -0.17 11.54
CA GLU A 106 -3.11 -0.11 12.35
C GLU A 106 -4.38 -0.60 11.63
N LEU A 107 -4.48 -0.39 10.31
CA LEU A 107 -5.67 -0.73 9.50
C LEU A 107 -5.99 -2.23 9.41
N ARG A 108 -5.22 -3.11 10.06
CA ARG A 108 -5.32 -4.56 9.92
C ARG A 108 -5.80 -5.21 11.22
N GLY A 109 -7.12 -5.29 11.36
CA GLY A 109 -7.85 -5.98 12.45
C GLY A 109 -8.57 -7.28 12.03
N GLY A 110 -8.15 -7.92 10.93
CA GLY A 110 -8.74 -9.17 10.44
C GLY A 110 -7.75 -10.35 10.41
N PRO A 111 -8.19 -11.62 10.62
CA PRO A 111 -7.32 -12.79 10.87
C PRO A 111 -6.32 -13.23 9.78
N SER A 112 -6.07 -12.46 8.72
CA SER A 112 -5.20 -12.90 7.60
C SER A 112 -4.20 -11.89 7.04
N ASP A 113 -4.28 -10.61 7.37
CA ASP A 113 -4.08 -9.70 6.23
C ASP A 113 -2.83 -8.81 6.26
N MET A 114 -2.07 -8.80 7.35
CA MET A 114 -0.70 -8.24 7.35
C MET A 114 0.32 -9.11 8.09
N GLY A 115 -0.09 -10.33 8.45
CA GLY A 115 0.61 -11.22 9.37
C GLY A 115 1.76 -12.02 8.78
N ARG A 116 2.43 -11.49 7.75
CA ARG A 116 3.68 -12.09 7.25
C ARG A 116 4.86 -11.23 7.70
N PRO A 117 5.94 -11.84 8.25
CA PRO A 117 7.10 -11.09 8.73
C PRO A 117 7.67 -10.17 7.63
N GLU A 118 7.59 -10.56 6.36
CA GLU A 118 8.08 -9.78 5.22
C GLU A 118 7.29 -8.48 5.01
N ALA A 119 5.97 -8.49 5.21
CA ALA A 119 5.14 -7.29 5.08
C ALA A 119 5.45 -6.30 6.22
N GLN A 120 5.66 -6.81 7.43
CA GLN A 120 6.05 -6.00 8.58
C GLN A 120 7.42 -5.37 8.38
N ILE A 121 8.39 -6.16 7.89
CA ILE A 121 9.74 -5.66 7.56
C ILE A 121 9.65 -4.51 6.55
N VAL A 122 8.88 -4.67 5.47
CA VAL A 122 8.71 -3.61 4.46
C VAL A 122 8.18 -2.32 5.08
N LEU A 123 7.16 -2.40 5.94
CA LEU A 123 6.56 -1.21 6.57
C LEU A 123 7.45 -0.58 7.65
N ILE A 124 8.20 -1.39 8.39
CA ILE A 124 9.22 -0.91 9.32
C ILE A 124 10.32 -0.18 8.55
N SER A 125 10.85 -0.79 7.50
CA SER A 125 11.89 -0.17 6.67
C SER A 125 11.39 1.11 5.98
N LEU A 126 10.10 1.18 5.60
CA LEU A 126 9.50 2.42 5.11
C LEU A 126 9.51 3.52 6.19
N ALA A 127 9.15 3.18 7.43
CA ALA A 127 9.21 4.10 8.55
C ALA A 127 10.65 4.58 8.82
N GLU A 128 11.63 3.67 8.75
CA GLU A 128 13.04 4.00 8.96
C GLU A 128 13.59 4.96 7.91
N LEU A 129 13.13 4.87 6.66
CA LEU A 129 13.51 5.83 5.62
C LEU A 129 13.15 7.27 5.97
N SER A 130 12.11 7.50 6.79
CA SER A 130 11.76 8.85 7.24
C SER A 130 12.81 9.49 8.16
N MET A 131 13.76 8.70 8.69
CA MET A 131 14.85 9.20 9.54
C MET A 131 16.02 9.80 8.74
N PHE A 132 16.10 9.54 7.43
CA PHE A 132 17.19 9.98 6.54
C PHE A 132 16.74 11.14 5.63
#